data_AF-A0A6L8FUU3-F1
#
_entry.id   AF-A0A6L8FUU3-F1
#
_cell.length_a   1.000
_cell.length_b   1.000
_cell.length_c   1.000
_cell.angle_alpha   90.00
_cell.angle_beta   90.00
_cell.angle_gamma   90.00
#
_symmetry.space_group_name_H-M   'P 1'
#
loop_
_entity.id
_entity.type
_entity.pdbx_description
1 polymer ?
#
loop_
_entity_poly.entity_id
_entity_poly.type
_entity_poly.pdbx_seq_one_letter_code
_entity_poly.pdbx_strand_id
1 'polypeptide(L)'
;MRFARAHFQQGISLLETRFGGGFSCRDCRVVGTANCKRTVFADEVDFSATQFSGAAFFQQTDFGGETTFERTQFEDATYFDQTEFARSTSFQDAFFADLASFKGAAWQSTVSFAGARFGEDALFAQSRFAGAAVFTAAYFRSAAHFERADFSATASFRRIVFAGPARFGDAHFRTSAFFVDSRFKQEAAFAGVTFAQPFRPDAHFSVAPDLADVTAPSIDLTKPEAKARSVPLPDTTDPSCNPIQLVDITQAAGIDFKHYNGFSGEYYYVETFGSGAAFLDVDGDGWLDLYLVNGAPLIGERPDPIPTNRLYHNIGTGRFADVTAASGAGHTGYGMGCAAADYDGDGDVDLYVTNVGPNLLLRNEGG
;
A
#
# COMPACT_ATOMS: atom_id res chain seq x y z
N MET A 1 -6.23 -24.49 16.62
CA MET A 1 -6.67 -25.24 15.42
C MET A 1 -5.95 -24.68 14.20
N ARG A 2 -5.33 -25.51 13.36
CA ARG A 2 -4.53 -25.01 12.22
C ARG A 2 -4.92 -25.73 10.93
N PHE A 3 -5.25 -24.97 9.91
CA PHE A 3 -5.55 -25.40 8.56
C PHE A 3 -4.60 -24.67 7.61
N ALA A 4 -3.96 -25.42 6.71
CA ALA A 4 -3.12 -24.86 5.67
C ALA A 4 -3.59 -25.45 4.33
N ARG A 5 -3.87 -24.58 3.34
CA ARG A 5 -4.35 -25.00 2.02
C ARG A 5 -5.64 -25.84 2.05
N ALA A 6 -6.50 -25.56 3.03
CA ALA A 6 -7.77 -26.27 3.19
C ALA A 6 -8.86 -25.63 2.32
N HIS A 7 -9.77 -26.47 1.81
CA HIS A 7 -10.88 -26.06 0.96
C HIS A 7 -12.23 -26.35 1.65
N PHE A 8 -12.91 -25.30 2.10
CA PHE A 8 -14.19 -25.39 2.79
C PHE A 8 -15.35 -25.12 1.83
N GLN A 9 -15.90 -26.17 1.25
CA GLN A 9 -16.98 -26.07 0.25
C GLN A 9 -18.28 -25.51 0.85
N GLN A 10 -18.66 -25.94 2.05
CA GLN A 10 -19.89 -25.48 2.73
C GLN A 10 -19.68 -24.22 3.59
N GLY A 11 -18.49 -23.62 3.55
CA GLY A 11 -18.11 -22.51 4.41
C GLY A 11 -17.59 -22.95 5.78
N ILE A 12 -17.52 -22.00 6.71
CA ILE A 12 -17.06 -22.20 8.09
C ILE A 12 -18.13 -21.60 8.99
N SER A 13 -18.65 -22.36 9.97
CA SER A 13 -19.60 -21.82 10.96
C SER A 13 -19.07 -22.05 12.37
N LEU A 14 -18.75 -20.97 13.06
CA LEU A 14 -18.20 -20.91 14.42
C LEU A 14 -19.09 -20.09 15.36
N LEU A 15 -20.36 -19.93 15.01
CA LEU A 15 -21.33 -19.15 15.78
C LEU A 15 -21.25 -19.43 17.29
N GLU A 16 -21.09 -18.39 18.09
CA GLU A 16 -21.06 -18.47 19.57
C GLU A 16 -19.98 -19.42 20.13
N THR A 17 -18.91 -19.65 19.36
CA THR A 17 -17.84 -20.56 19.76
C THR A 17 -16.73 -19.81 20.50
N ARG A 18 -16.08 -20.46 21.45
CA ARG A 18 -14.86 -19.96 22.10
C ARG A 18 -13.68 -20.88 21.82
N PHE A 19 -12.61 -20.31 21.30
CA PHE A 19 -11.32 -20.97 21.09
C PHE A 19 -10.32 -20.49 22.15
N GLY A 20 -9.77 -21.43 22.93
CA GLY A 20 -8.70 -21.17 23.89
C GLY A 20 -7.31 -21.50 23.38
N GLY A 21 -7.15 -21.66 22.06
CA GLY A 21 -5.87 -21.95 21.40
C GLY A 21 -5.85 -21.27 20.04
N GLY A 22 -4.67 -20.90 19.54
CA GLY A 22 -4.53 -20.16 18.29
C GLY A 22 -5.25 -20.81 17.11
N PHE A 23 -5.89 -19.99 16.27
CA PHE A 23 -6.63 -20.42 15.09
C PHE A 23 -5.89 -19.98 13.83
N SER A 24 -5.63 -20.89 12.89
CA SER A 24 -5.02 -20.52 11.61
C SER A 24 -5.77 -21.19 10.48
N CYS A 25 -6.12 -20.41 9.48
CA CYS A 25 -6.49 -20.85 8.14
C CYS A 25 -5.65 -20.06 7.16
N ARG A 26 -4.47 -20.58 6.82
CA ARG A 26 -3.56 -19.93 5.87
C ARG A 26 -3.66 -20.58 4.50
N ASP A 27 -3.60 -19.76 3.45
CA ASP A 27 -3.72 -20.22 2.06
C ASP A 27 -5.01 -21.03 1.83
N CYS A 28 -6.06 -20.80 2.62
CA CYS A 28 -7.31 -21.54 2.54
C CYS A 28 -8.22 -20.99 1.44
N ARG A 29 -9.19 -21.81 1.01
CA ARG A 29 -10.34 -21.33 0.23
C ARG A 29 -11.63 -21.68 0.93
N VAL A 30 -12.42 -20.67 1.27
CA VAL A 30 -13.72 -20.78 1.93
C VAL A 30 -14.78 -20.36 0.92
N VAL A 31 -15.47 -21.35 0.35
CA VAL A 31 -16.41 -21.12 -0.75
C VAL A 31 -17.78 -20.70 -0.22
N GLY A 32 -18.31 -21.44 0.74
CA GLY A 32 -19.53 -21.06 1.44
C GLY A 32 -19.31 -19.92 2.44
N THR A 33 -20.39 -19.48 3.07
CA THR A 33 -20.36 -18.41 4.09
C THR A 33 -19.41 -18.74 5.23
N ALA A 34 -18.56 -17.77 5.60
CA ALA A 34 -17.80 -17.82 6.85
C ALA A 34 -18.58 -17.09 7.94
N ASN A 35 -19.21 -17.84 8.87
CA ASN A 35 -20.00 -17.30 9.95
C ASN A 35 -19.27 -17.46 11.29
N CYS A 36 -18.58 -16.41 11.71
CA CYS A 36 -17.90 -16.31 12.99
C CYS A 36 -18.62 -15.36 13.96
N LYS A 37 -19.93 -15.14 13.83
CA LYS A 37 -20.64 -14.20 14.71
C LYS A 37 -20.56 -14.60 16.18
N ARG A 38 -20.38 -13.63 17.09
CA ARG A 38 -20.27 -13.85 18.54
C ARG A 38 -19.20 -14.88 18.94
N THR A 39 -18.15 -15.01 18.12
CA THR A 39 -17.05 -15.96 18.39
C THR A 39 -15.99 -15.28 19.23
N VAL A 40 -15.34 -16.05 20.10
CA VAL A 40 -14.18 -15.57 20.88
C VAL A 40 -12.95 -16.38 20.49
N PHE A 41 -11.97 -15.71 19.91
CA PHE A 41 -10.63 -16.25 19.69
C PHE A 41 -9.70 -15.70 20.76
N ALA A 42 -9.39 -16.49 21.79
CA ALA A 42 -8.59 -16.01 22.91
C ALA A 42 -7.11 -15.75 22.55
N ASP A 43 -6.61 -16.45 21.54
CA ASP A 43 -5.21 -16.43 21.10
C ASP A 43 -5.08 -15.94 19.64
N GLU A 44 -3.87 -16.05 19.09
CA GLU A 44 -3.51 -15.64 17.72
C GLU A 44 -4.45 -16.22 16.66
N VAL A 45 -4.83 -15.37 15.70
CA VAL A 45 -5.65 -15.73 14.55
C VAL A 45 -4.94 -15.37 13.25
N ASP A 46 -4.83 -16.34 12.34
CA ASP A 46 -4.17 -16.12 11.05
C ASP A 46 -5.03 -16.61 9.88
N PHE A 47 -5.52 -15.67 9.08
CA PHE A 47 -6.26 -15.86 7.83
C PHE A 47 -5.44 -15.45 6.59
N SER A 48 -4.11 -15.35 6.71
CA SER A 48 -3.27 -14.84 5.62
C SER A 48 -3.42 -15.67 4.35
N ALA A 49 -3.47 -14.96 3.21
CA ALA A 49 -3.66 -15.53 1.87
C ALA A 49 -4.91 -16.41 1.71
N THR A 50 -5.89 -16.30 2.62
CA THR A 50 -7.16 -17.00 2.50
C THR A 50 -8.10 -16.30 1.54
N GLN A 51 -8.83 -17.08 0.75
CA GLN A 51 -9.86 -16.62 -0.16
C GLN A 51 -11.23 -16.96 0.42
N PHE A 52 -12.01 -15.94 0.74
CA PHE A 52 -13.41 -16.03 1.10
C PHE A 52 -14.24 -15.70 -0.15
N SER A 53 -14.74 -16.72 -0.83
CA SER A 53 -15.58 -16.55 -2.03
C SER A 53 -17.04 -16.25 -1.68
N GLY A 54 -17.49 -16.58 -0.48
CA GLY A 54 -18.81 -16.21 0.05
C GLY A 54 -18.69 -15.25 1.22
N ALA A 55 -19.81 -14.61 1.57
CA ALA A 55 -19.87 -13.62 2.64
C ALA A 55 -19.17 -14.06 3.94
N ALA A 56 -18.43 -13.13 4.54
CA ALA A 56 -17.67 -13.36 5.76
C ALA A 56 -18.20 -12.50 6.91
N PHE A 57 -18.72 -13.15 7.95
CA PHE A 57 -19.33 -12.53 9.10
C PHE A 57 -18.48 -12.73 10.34
N PHE A 58 -17.75 -11.70 10.74
CA PHE A 58 -17.03 -11.61 12.00
C PHE A 58 -17.76 -10.69 12.99
N GLN A 59 -19.09 -10.54 12.89
CA GLN A 59 -19.83 -9.58 13.72
C GLN A 59 -19.84 -9.96 15.20
N GLN A 60 -19.60 -8.99 16.09
CA GLN A 60 -19.52 -9.21 17.54
C GLN A 60 -18.46 -10.27 17.92
N THR A 61 -17.39 -10.38 17.13
CA THR A 61 -16.30 -11.33 17.39
C THR A 61 -15.24 -10.67 18.25
N ASP A 62 -14.68 -11.44 19.18
CA ASP A 62 -13.57 -11.00 20.02
C ASP A 62 -12.27 -11.70 19.57
N PHE A 63 -11.33 -10.94 19.03
CA PHE A 63 -9.98 -11.37 18.71
C PHE A 63 -9.03 -10.95 19.83
N GLY A 64 -8.75 -11.89 20.74
CA GLY A 64 -7.92 -11.69 21.92
C GLY A 64 -6.41 -11.69 21.66
N GLY A 65 -5.96 -12.38 20.60
CA GLY A 65 -4.57 -12.43 20.16
C GLY A 65 -4.26 -11.57 18.93
N GLU A 66 -3.00 -11.63 18.48
CA GLU A 66 -2.60 -11.00 17.21
C GLU A 66 -3.42 -11.59 16.06
N THR A 67 -3.85 -10.74 15.13
CA THR A 67 -4.80 -11.15 14.09
C THR A 67 -4.33 -10.72 12.71
N THR A 68 -4.25 -11.67 11.79
CA THR A 68 -3.66 -11.43 10.47
C THR A 68 -4.63 -11.83 9.35
N PHE A 69 -4.91 -10.89 8.45
CA PHE A 69 -5.68 -11.02 7.22
C PHE A 69 -4.83 -10.57 6.01
N GLU A 70 -3.54 -10.84 6.06
CA GLU A 70 -2.60 -10.36 5.03
C GLU A 70 -2.81 -11.07 3.71
N ARG A 71 -2.91 -10.30 2.63
CA ARG A 71 -3.21 -10.81 1.27
C ARG A 71 -4.51 -11.62 1.19
N THR A 72 -5.38 -11.53 2.19
CA THR A 72 -6.69 -12.19 2.20
C THR A 72 -7.59 -11.57 1.14
N GLN A 73 -8.32 -12.43 0.42
CA GLN A 73 -9.27 -12.03 -0.61
C GLN A 73 -10.69 -12.24 -0.09
N PHE A 74 -11.44 -11.17 0.06
CA PHE A 74 -12.87 -11.19 0.38
C PHE A 74 -13.64 -10.85 -0.91
N GLU A 75 -14.17 -11.87 -1.58
CA GLU A 75 -14.82 -11.71 -2.88
C GLU A 75 -16.30 -11.29 -2.77
N ASP A 76 -16.85 -11.34 -1.56
CA ASP A 76 -18.25 -11.05 -1.21
C ASP A 76 -18.29 -10.20 0.07
N ALA A 77 -19.47 -9.72 0.45
CA ALA A 77 -19.68 -8.80 1.55
C ALA A 77 -19.09 -9.33 2.86
N THR A 78 -18.32 -8.46 3.53
CA THR A 78 -17.57 -8.80 4.73
C THR A 78 -17.94 -7.88 5.88
N TYR A 79 -18.19 -8.45 7.05
CA TYR A 79 -18.74 -7.75 8.21
C TYR A 79 -17.91 -8.01 9.47
N PHE A 80 -17.15 -7.01 9.89
CA PHE A 80 -16.47 -6.90 11.17
C PHE A 80 -17.24 -5.98 12.15
N ASP A 81 -18.57 -5.90 12.02
CA ASP A 81 -19.37 -5.00 12.84
C ASP A 81 -19.30 -5.36 14.33
N GLN A 82 -19.06 -4.35 15.18
CA GLN A 82 -18.90 -4.51 16.62
C GLN A 82 -17.87 -5.57 17.03
N THR A 83 -16.85 -5.78 16.19
CA THR A 83 -15.74 -6.70 16.47
C THR A 83 -14.72 -6.02 17.36
N GLU A 84 -14.17 -6.73 18.33
CA GLU A 84 -13.07 -6.25 19.16
C GLU A 84 -11.76 -6.95 18.81
N PHE A 85 -10.71 -6.16 18.57
CA PHE A 85 -9.34 -6.62 18.35
C PHE A 85 -8.47 -6.15 19.51
N ALA A 86 -8.09 -7.08 20.39
CA ALA A 86 -7.34 -6.76 21.60
C ALA A 86 -5.84 -6.52 21.33
N ARG A 87 -5.29 -7.10 20.25
CA ARG A 87 -3.88 -7.00 19.85
C ARG A 87 -3.73 -6.50 18.43
N SER A 88 -2.49 -6.44 17.96
CA SER A 88 -2.16 -5.89 16.65
C SER A 88 -2.88 -6.67 15.54
N THR A 89 -3.41 -5.93 14.58
CA THR A 89 -4.18 -6.49 13.47
C THR A 89 -3.61 -6.04 12.13
N SER A 90 -3.43 -6.97 11.20
CA SER A 90 -2.91 -6.67 9.86
C SER A 90 -3.92 -7.08 8.79
N PHE A 91 -4.36 -6.11 7.99
CA PHE A 91 -5.09 -6.29 6.73
C PHE A 91 -4.18 -5.90 5.54
N GLN A 92 -2.87 -6.07 5.70
CA GLN A 92 -1.93 -5.64 4.66
C GLN A 92 -2.20 -6.39 3.35
N ASP A 93 -2.31 -5.63 2.25
CA ASP A 93 -2.61 -6.12 0.91
C ASP A 93 -3.90 -6.95 0.82
N ALA A 94 -4.82 -6.80 1.79
CA ALA A 94 -6.13 -7.42 1.74
C ALA A 94 -6.99 -6.79 0.64
N PHE A 95 -7.79 -7.62 -0.04
CA PHE A 95 -8.72 -7.18 -1.07
C PHE A 95 -10.15 -7.43 -0.62
N PHE A 96 -10.96 -6.38 -0.61
CA PHE A 96 -12.40 -6.43 -0.37
C PHE A 96 -13.10 -6.09 -1.68
N ALA A 97 -13.61 -7.10 -2.38
CA ALA A 97 -14.24 -6.92 -3.68
C ALA A 97 -15.62 -6.26 -3.58
N ASP A 98 -16.34 -6.51 -2.48
CA ASP A 98 -17.68 -6.00 -2.19
C ASP A 98 -17.66 -5.18 -0.87
N LEU A 99 -18.84 -4.92 -0.30
CA LEU A 99 -19.05 -4.17 0.94
C LEU A 99 -18.13 -4.67 2.06
N ALA A 100 -17.35 -3.76 2.61
CA ALA A 100 -16.49 -4.02 3.76
C ALA A 100 -16.98 -3.22 4.97
N SER A 101 -17.72 -3.87 5.87
CA SER A 101 -18.28 -3.21 7.04
C SER A 101 -17.42 -3.45 8.28
N PHE A 102 -16.98 -2.37 8.90
CA PHE A 102 -16.26 -2.30 10.18
C PHE A 102 -17.01 -1.44 11.18
N LYS A 103 -18.34 -1.39 11.08
CA LYS A 103 -19.17 -0.46 11.86
C LYS A 103 -19.07 -0.77 13.35
N GLY A 104 -18.62 0.20 14.14
CA GLY A 104 -18.42 0.01 15.58
C GLY A 104 -17.31 -0.98 15.95
N ALA A 105 -16.47 -1.41 15.00
CA ALA A 105 -15.29 -2.21 15.30
C ALA A 105 -14.32 -1.44 16.20
N ALA A 106 -13.60 -2.15 17.06
CA ALA A 106 -12.69 -1.54 18.03
C ALA A 106 -11.32 -2.22 18.00
N TRP A 107 -10.27 -1.43 17.81
CA TRP A 107 -8.87 -1.86 17.85
C TRP A 107 -8.17 -1.29 19.08
N GLN A 108 -7.82 -2.17 20.02
CA GLN A 108 -7.10 -1.81 21.24
C GLN A 108 -5.59 -1.59 21.00
N SER A 109 -5.05 -2.21 19.95
CA SER A 109 -3.67 -2.06 19.49
C SER A 109 -3.65 -1.56 18.04
N THR A 110 -2.45 -1.47 17.46
CA THR A 110 -2.24 -1.02 16.08
C THR A 110 -3.00 -1.86 15.07
N VAL A 111 -3.65 -1.20 14.12
CA VAL A 111 -4.22 -1.84 12.93
C VAL A 111 -3.57 -1.27 11.67
N SER A 112 -3.19 -2.17 10.75
CA SER A 112 -2.63 -1.81 9.45
C SER A 112 -3.58 -2.22 8.33
N PHE A 113 -3.92 -1.28 7.47
CA PHE A 113 -4.59 -1.45 6.18
C PHE A 113 -3.64 -1.09 5.03
N ALA A 114 -2.33 -1.27 5.23
CA ALA A 114 -1.33 -0.94 4.22
C ALA A 114 -1.59 -1.73 2.91
N GLY A 115 -1.67 -1.05 1.77
CA GLY A 115 -1.95 -1.68 0.47
C GLY A 115 -3.36 -2.27 0.32
N ALA A 116 -4.22 -2.15 1.34
CA ALA A 116 -5.57 -2.71 1.29
C ALA A 116 -6.43 -2.01 0.23
N ARG A 117 -7.29 -2.78 -0.44
CA ARG A 117 -8.10 -2.32 -1.56
C ARG A 117 -9.58 -2.61 -1.28
N PHE A 118 -10.41 -1.58 -1.38
CA PHE A 118 -11.86 -1.65 -1.18
C PHE A 118 -12.57 -1.35 -2.51
N GLY A 119 -13.24 -2.37 -3.06
CA GLY A 119 -13.92 -2.35 -4.36
C GLY A 119 -15.28 -1.65 -4.33
N GLU A 120 -16.00 -1.81 -3.23
CA GLU A 120 -17.27 -1.15 -2.94
C GLU A 120 -17.18 -0.36 -1.61
N ASP A 121 -18.30 -0.02 -1.00
CA ASP A 121 -18.33 0.85 0.17
C ASP A 121 -17.56 0.25 1.36
N ALA A 122 -16.75 1.09 1.99
CA ALA A 122 -15.97 0.73 3.17
C ALA A 122 -16.52 1.49 4.39
N LEU A 123 -17.13 0.75 5.32
CA LEU A 123 -17.92 1.31 6.43
C LEU A 123 -17.15 1.25 7.76
N PHE A 124 -16.37 2.27 8.06
CA PHE A 124 -15.69 2.48 9.33
C PHE A 124 -16.49 3.36 10.32
N ALA A 125 -17.76 3.63 10.04
CA ALA A 125 -18.56 4.50 10.89
C ALA A 125 -18.63 3.99 12.34
N GLN A 126 -18.50 4.91 13.30
CA GLN A 126 -18.50 4.62 14.75
C GLN A 126 -17.37 3.69 15.24
N SER A 127 -16.39 3.39 14.39
CA SER A 127 -15.25 2.56 14.80
C SER A 127 -14.33 3.27 15.80
N ARG A 128 -13.60 2.50 16.60
CA ARG A 128 -12.73 2.98 17.68
C ARG A 128 -11.30 2.48 17.45
N PHE A 129 -10.36 3.40 17.26
CA PHE A 129 -8.94 3.11 17.11
C PHE A 129 -8.21 3.59 18.37
N ALA A 130 -8.14 2.74 19.39
CA ALA A 130 -7.38 3.02 20.60
C ALA A 130 -5.87 2.84 20.38
N GLY A 131 -5.46 1.93 19.48
CA GLY A 131 -4.11 1.86 18.94
C GLY A 131 -3.97 2.59 17.60
N ALA A 132 -2.75 2.64 17.06
CA ALA A 132 -2.46 3.39 15.84
C ALA A 132 -3.22 2.81 14.62
N ALA A 133 -3.83 3.69 13.83
CA ALA A 133 -4.53 3.31 12.61
C ALA A 133 -3.67 3.67 11.40
N VAL A 134 -3.16 2.67 10.69
CA VAL A 134 -2.24 2.85 9.56
C VAL A 134 -2.94 2.52 8.25
N PHE A 135 -3.16 3.53 7.43
CA PHE A 135 -3.67 3.42 6.08
C PHE A 135 -2.62 3.94 5.10
N THR A 136 -1.69 3.09 4.69
CA THR A 136 -0.62 3.47 3.74
C THR A 136 -0.90 2.84 2.39
N ALA A 137 -0.93 3.63 1.31
CA ALA A 137 -1.21 3.15 -0.04
C ALA A 137 -2.54 2.37 -0.18
N ALA A 138 -3.50 2.64 0.70
CA ALA A 138 -4.84 2.05 0.61
C ALA A 138 -5.63 2.68 -0.56
N TYR A 139 -6.52 1.90 -1.16
CA TYR A 139 -7.35 2.34 -2.28
C TYR A 139 -8.83 2.13 -1.98
N PHE A 140 -9.61 3.21 -2.00
CA PHE A 140 -11.06 3.19 -1.85
C PHE A 140 -11.71 3.51 -3.18
N ARG A 141 -12.29 2.49 -3.83
CA ARG A 141 -12.97 2.67 -5.13
C ARG A 141 -14.30 3.40 -4.98
N SER A 142 -15.12 2.97 -4.01
CA SER A 142 -16.42 3.57 -3.69
C SER A 142 -16.33 4.43 -2.42
N ALA A 143 -17.45 4.66 -1.74
CA ALA A 143 -17.54 5.55 -0.60
C ALA A 143 -16.78 4.98 0.62
N ALA A 144 -15.97 5.82 1.24
CA ALA A 144 -15.30 5.53 2.49
C ALA A 144 -15.97 6.31 3.63
N HIS A 145 -16.56 5.57 4.57
CA HIS A 145 -17.40 6.08 5.63
C HIS A 145 -16.68 6.00 6.97
N PHE A 146 -16.18 7.11 7.49
CA PHE A 146 -15.53 7.26 8.79
C PHE A 146 -16.36 8.10 9.76
N GLU A 147 -17.67 8.24 9.53
CA GLU A 147 -18.51 9.11 10.33
C GLU A 147 -18.53 8.67 11.79
N ARG A 148 -18.28 9.61 12.71
CA ARG A 148 -18.18 9.37 14.16
C ARG A 148 -17.12 8.33 14.55
N ALA A 149 -16.13 8.06 13.69
CA ALA A 149 -14.98 7.25 14.07
C ALA A 149 -14.13 7.99 15.13
N ASP A 150 -13.62 7.26 16.12
CA ASP A 150 -12.77 7.79 17.19
C ASP A 150 -11.34 7.25 17.04
N PHE A 151 -10.44 8.13 16.63
CA PHE A 151 -9.01 7.89 16.56
C PHE A 151 -8.35 8.41 17.84
N SER A 152 -8.29 7.55 18.84
CA SER A 152 -7.71 7.87 20.14
C SER A 152 -6.17 7.86 20.11
N ALA A 153 -5.56 7.04 19.26
CA ALA A 153 -4.13 7.07 18.96
C ALA A 153 -3.86 7.60 17.53
N THR A 154 -2.59 7.55 17.10
CA THR A 154 -2.15 8.13 15.83
C THR A 154 -2.91 7.55 14.65
N ALA A 155 -3.48 8.42 13.82
CA ALA A 155 -4.08 8.05 12.55
C ALA A 155 -3.14 8.46 11.40
N SER A 156 -2.64 7.50 10.64
CA SER A 156 -1.69 7.72 9.55
C SER A 156 -2.32 7.34 8.22
N PHE A 157 -2.82 8.34 7.50
CA PHE A 157 -3.32 8.24 6.14
C PHE A 157 -2.23 8.71 5.16
N ARG A 158 -1.52 7.78 4.54
CA ARG A 158 -0.39 8.08 3.65
C ARG A 158 -0.60 7.49 2.27
N ARG A 159 -0.43 8.28 1.21
CA ARG A 159 -0.55 7.83 -0.18
C ARG A 159 -1.88 7.14 -0.50
N ILE A 160 -2.96 7.52 0.18
CA ILE A 160 -4.27 6.92 -0.05
C ILE A 160 -4.91 7.51 -1.29
N VAL A 161 -5.68 6.70 -2.01
CA VAL A 161 -6.57 7.20 -3.05
C VAL A 161 -8.02 6.94 -2.67
N PHE A 162 -8.78 8.01 -2.45
CA PHE A 162 -10.22 7.99 -2.36
C PHE A 162 -10.80 8.32 -3.74
N ALA A 163 -11.19 7.29 -4.48
CA ALA A 163 -11.83 7.45 -5.79
C ALA A 163 -13.33 7.79 -5.64
N GLY A 164 -13.99 7.25 -4.61
CA GLY A 164 -15.33 7.62 -4.18
C GLY A 164 -15.34 8.70 -3.08
N PRO A 165 -16.53 9.12 -2.60
CA PRO A 165 -16.66 10.11 -1.54
C PRO A 165 -16.02 9.64 -0.24
N ALA A 166 -15.31 10.54 0.45
CA ALA A 166 -14.73 10.26 1.76
C ALA A 166 -15.48 11.05 2.84
N ARG A 167 -16.10 10.36 3.79
CA ARG A 167 -16.98 10.98 4.79
C ARG A 167 -16.39 10.81 6.17
N PHE A 168 -15.90 11.90 6.76
CA PHE A 168 -15.35 11.92 8.11
C PHE A 168 -16.28 12.63 9.10
N GLY A 169 -17.56 12.82 8.76
CA GLY A 169 -18.50 13.60 9.56
C GLY A 169 -18.47 13.24 11.06
N ASP A 170 -18.26 14.23 11.93
CA ASP A 170 -18.16 14.06 13.38
C ASP A 170 -17.07 13.08 13.87
N ALA A 171 -16.05 12.79 13.05
CA ALA A 171 -14.90 11.98 13.47
C ALA A 171 -14.03 12.74 14.49
N HIS A 172 -13.40 11.99 15.40
CA HIS A 172 -12.55 12.54 16.46
C HIS A 172 -11.13 12.05 16.28
N PHE A 173 -10.18 12.98 16.10
CA PHE A 173 -8.75 12.70 16.06
C PHE A 173 -8.12 13.24 17.35
N ARG A 174 -7.96 12.39 18.36
CA ARG A 174 -7.55 12.80 19.71
C ARG A 174 -6.05 12.97 19.89
N THR A 175 -5.25 12.50 18.94
CA THR A 175 -3.79 12.67 18.92
C THR A 175 -3.35 13.23 17.57
N SER A 176 -2.41 12.59 16.88
CA SER A 176 -1.90 13.05 15.60
C SER A 176 -2.65 12.39 14.46
N ALA A 177 -3.09 13.20 13.50
CA ALA A 177 -3.67 12.74 12.24
C ALA A 177 -2.78 13.22 11.09
N PHE A 178 -2.22 12.27 10.33
CA PHE A 178 -1.37 12.55 9.17
C PHE A 178 -2.14 12.21 7.90
N PHE A 179 -2.28 13.18 7.00
CA PHE A 179 -2.78 12.99 5.64
C PHE A 179 -1.69 13.44 4.68
N VAL A 180 -0.82 12.52 4.27
CA VAL A 180 0.37 12.80 3.45
C VAL A 180 0.19 12.13 2.08
N ASP A 181 0.43 12.84 0.99
CA ASP A 181 0.35 12.34 -0.40
C ASP A 181 -0.98 11.67 -0.76
N SER A 182 -2.05 11.96 -0.01
CA SER A 182 -3.35 11.34 -0.20
C SER A 182 -4.18 12.12 -1.20
N ARG A 183 -4.88 11.42 -2.10
CA ARG A 183 -5.69 11.97 -3.19
C ARG A 183 -7.17 11.73 -2.93
N PHE A 184 -7.95 12.81 -2.99
CA PHE A 184 -9.42 12.76 -2.96
C PHE A 184 -9.93 13.14 -4.35
N LYS A 185 -10.53 12.19 -5.07
CA LYS A 185 -11.08 12.42 -6.42
C LYS A 185 -12.52 12.92 -6.41
N GLN A 186 -13.21 12.75 -5.27
CA GLN A 186 -14.57 13.23 -5.03
C GLN A 186 -14.63 14.00 -3.71
N GLU A 187 -15.84 14.41 -3.32
CA GLU A 187 -16.07 15.18 -2.10
C GLU A 187 -15.48 14.48 -0.85
N ALA A 188 -14.75 15.26 -0.07
CA ALA A 188 -14.24 14.86 1.24
C ALA A 188 -14.94 15.70 2.33
N ALA A 189 -15.87 15.08 3.05
CA ALA A 189 -16.70 15.75 4.04
C ALA A 189 -16.08 15.65 5.44
N PHE A 190 -15.59 16.77 5.96
CA PHE A 190 -15.00 16.89 7.31
C PHE A 190 -15.89 17.68 8.29
N ALA A 191 -17.18 17.82 8.00
CA ALA A 191 -18.11 18.55 8.85
C ALA A 191 -18.14 17.94 10.27
N GLY A 192 -17.97 18.79 11.30
CA GLY A 192 -17.98 18.35 12.69
C GLY A 192 -16.74 17.59 13.17
N VAL A 193 -15.70 17.45 12.33
CA VAL A 193 -14.46 16.77 12.72
C VAL A 193 -13.73 17.55 13.81
N THR A 194 -13.23 16.85 14.81
CA THR A 194 -12.39 17.43 15.86
C THR A 194 -10.96 16.91 15.76
N PHE A 195 -9.99 17.82 15.87
CA PHE A 195 -8.56 17.50 15.91
C PHE A 195 -7.96 18.05 17.22
N ALA A 196 -7.34 17.18 18.02
CA ALA A 196 -6.68 17.59 19.26
C ALA A 196 -5.35 18.31 19.03
N GLN A 197 -4.70 18.04 17.90
CA GLN A 197 -3.50 18.75 17.42
C GLN A 197 -3.83 19.45 16.10
N PRO A 198 -3.12 20.54 15.73
CA PRO A 198 -3.39 21.25 14.49
C PRO A 198 -3.27 20.29 13.30
N PHE A 199 -4.33 20.24 12.51
CA PHE A 199 -4.38 19.52 11.24
C PHE A 199 -3.21 19.97 10.36
N ARG A 200 -2.40 19.01 9.87
CA ARG A 200 -1.30 19.23 8.93
C ARG A 200 -1.66 18.58 7.60
N PRO A 201 -2.38 19.27 6.71
CA PRO A 201 -2.67 18.74 5.38
C PRO A 201 -1.45 18.92 4.48
N ASP A 202 -0.75 17.82 4.22
CA ASP A 202 0.09 17.67 3.02
C ASP A 202 -0.70 16.86 1.97
N ALA A 203 -2.03 17.02 1.96
CA ALA A 203 -2.95 16.30 1.09
C ALA A 203 -3.26 17.14 -0.15
N HIS A 204 -3.04 16.56 -1.33
CA HIS A 204 -3.38 17.19 -2.60
C HIS A 204 -4.87 16.97 -2.89
N PHE A 205 -5.67 18.04 -2.79
CA PHE A 205 -7.05 18.06 -3.28
C PHE A 205 -7.02 18.22 -4.80
N SER A 206 -7.15 17.12 -5.53
CA SER A 206 -7.24 17.15 -7.00
C SER A 206 -8.70 17.01 -7.42
N VAL A 207 -9.35 18.10 -7.83
CA VAL A 207 -10.60 18.01 -8.60
C VAL A 207 -10.22 17.68 -10.04
N ALA A 208 -10.15 16.38 -10.37
CA ALA A 208 -9.81 15.95 -11.73
C ALA A 208 -11.09 15.76 -12.58
N PRO A 209 -11.13 16.26 -13.83
CA PRO A 209 -12.18 15.93 -14.78
C PRO A 209 -12.00 14.51 -15.36
N ASP A 210 -13.13 13.89 -15.66
CA ASP A 210 -13.36 12.67 -16.45
C ASP A 210 -12.60 11.37 -16.12
N LEU A 211 -13.34 10.47 -15.46
CA LEU A 211 -13.14 9.02 -15.46
C LEU A 211 -14.25 8.38 -16.30
N ALA A 212 -14.10 8.41 -17.62
CA ALA A 212 -14.71 7.40 -18.49
C ALA A 212 -13.70 6.24 -18.65
N ASP A 213 -14.19 5.01 -18.58
CA ASP A 213 -13.46 3.74 -18.82
C ASP A 213 -12.57 3.15 -17.73
N VAL A 214 -13.09 3.06 -16.49
CA VAL A 214 -12.72 1.92 -15.62
C VAL A 214 -13.98 1.16 -15.22
N THR A 215 -14.49 0.32 -16.12
CA THR A 215 -15.42 -0.74 -15.75
C THR A 215 -14.65 -1.81 -14.98
N ALA A 216 -15.12 -2.13 -13.77
CA ALA A 216 -14.71 -3.34 -13.08
C ALA A 216 -15.12 -4.54 -13.95
N PRO A 217 -14.29 -5.60 -14.08
CA PRO A 217 -14.73 -6.79 -14.80
C PRO A 217 -15.92 -7.38 -14.04
N SER A 218 -17.09 -7.46 -14.69
CA SER A 218 -18.26 -8.14 -14.16
C SER A 218 -18.04 -9.65 -14.21
N ILE A 219 -18.05 -10.31 -13.05
CA ILE A 219 -18.04 -11.77 -12.96
C ILE A 219 -19.49 -12.25 -13.13
N ASP A 220 -19.76 -12.92 -14.25
CA ASP A 220 -21.06 -13.57 -14.53
C ASP A 220 -21.18 -14.89 -13.74
N LEU A 221 -21.83 -14.81 -12.58
CA LEU A 221 -22.05 -15.93 -11.65
C LEU A 221 -23.09 -16.96 -12.13
N THR A 222 -23.68 -16.78 -13.33
CA THR A 222 -24.69 -17.72 -13.87
C THR A 222 -24.11 -18.78 -14.80
N LYS A 223 -22.82 -18.67 -15.15
CA LYS A 223 -22.09 -19.76 -15.81
C LYS A 223 -21.78 -20.85 -14.79
N PRO A 224 -22.09 -22.13 -15.06
CA PRO A 224 -21.64 -23.22 -14.20
C PRO A 224 -20.12 -23.12 -14.09
N GLU A 225 -19.57 -23.22 -12.87
CA GLU A 225 -18.13 -23.32 -12.64
C GLU A 225 -17.59 -24.34 -13.63
N ALA A 226 -16.87 -23.87 -14.64
CA ALA A 226 -16.04 -24.75 -15.41
C ALA A 226 -15.16 -25.42 -14.37
N LYS A 227 -15.30 -26.75 -14.19
CA LYS A 227 -14.32 -27.59 -13.49
C LYS A 227 -12.98 -26.92 -13.69
N ALA A 228 -12.22 -26.71 -12.60
CA ALA A 228 -10.83 -26.30 -12.71
C ALA A 228 -10.15 -27.26 -13.69
N ARG A 229 -10.20 -26.92 -14.97
CA ARG A 229 -9.26 -27.36 -15.97
C ARG A 229 -7.99 -26.92 -15.27
N SER A 230 -7.10 -27.88 -15.02
CA SER A 230 -5.69 -27.58 -15.11
C SER A 230 -5.60 -26.59 -16.26
N VAL A 231 -5.47 -25.29 -15.96
CA VAL A 231 -5.11 -24.33 -16.97
C VAL A 231 -3.75 -24.88 -17.34
N PRO A 232 -3.61 -25.54 -18.51
CA PRO A 232 -2.27 -25.80 -18.97
C PRO A 232 -1.61 -24.43 -18.92
N LEU A 233 -0.39 -24.32 -18.39
CA LEU A 233 0.41 -23.12 -18.57
C LEU A 233 0.11 -22.59 -19.98
N PRO A 234 -0.24 -21.30 -20.13
CA PRO A 234 -0.74 -20.77 -21.39
C PRO A 234 0.09 -21.37 -22.51
N ASP A 235 -0.58 -22.07 -23.43
CA ASP A 235 0.12 -22.71 -24.54
C ASP A 235 0.93 -21.59 -25.18
N THR A 236 2.25 -21.63 -25.08
CA THR A 236 3.15 -20.54 -25.51
C THR A 236 3.12 -20.32 -27.02
N THR A 237 2.17 -20.97 -27.69
CA THR A 237 1.88 -21.00 -29.12
C THR A 237 0.55 -20.33 -29.49
N ASP A 238 -0.27 -19.84 -28.56
CA ASP A 238 -1.45 -18.99 -28.87
C ASP A 238 -0.99 -17.53 -29.15
N PRO A 239 -1.03 -17.05 -30.41
CA PRO A 239 -0.51 -15.74 -30.78
C PRO A 239 -1.42 -14.57 -30.35
N SER A 240 -2.59 -14.83 -29.77
CA SER A 240 -3.57 -13.78 -29.41
C SER A 240 -3.60 -13.44 -27.91
N CYS A 241 -3.03 -14.30 -27.07
CA CYS A 241 -2.95 -14.12 -25.64
C CYS A 241 -1.49 -13.81 -25.29
N ASN A 242 -1.08 -12.55 -25.42
CA ASN A 242 0.24 -12.13 -24.94
C ASN A 242 0.16 -11.97 -23.41
N PRO A 243 0.69 -12.91 -22.60
CA PRO A 243 0.92 -12.64 -21.18
C PRO A 243 1.68 -11.32 -21.03
N ILE A 244 1.44 -10.56 -19.96
CA ILE A 244 2.29 -9.41 -19.62
C ILE A 244 3.71 -9.97 -19.42
N GLN A 245 4.55 -9.77 -20.42
CA GLN A 245 5.95 -10.16 -20.40
C GLN A 245 6.72 -8.97 -19.83
N LEU A 246 7.29 -9.16 -18.66
CA LEU A 246 8.33 -8.27 -18.17
C LEU A 246 9.62 -8.66 -18.87
N VAL A 247 10.13 -7.76 -19.69
CA VAL A 247 11.41 -7.94 -20.37
C VAL A 247 12.39 -6.97 -19.77
N ASP A 248 13.58 -7.47 -19.45
CA ASP A 248 14.69 -6.60 -19.06
C ASP A 248 15.11 -5.78 -20.29
N ILE A 249 14.84 -4.48 -20.24
CA ILE A 249 15.24 -3.52 -21.27
C ILE A 249 16.40 -2.64 -20.83
N THR A 250 17.04 -2.91 -19.68
CA THR A 250 18.03 -2.00 -19.05
C THR A 250 19.12 -1.59 -20.04
N GLN A 251 19.72 -2.57 -20.74
CA GLN A 251 20.75 -2.31 -21.75
C GLN A 251 20.18 -1.60 -23.00
N ALA A 252 18.99 -1.99 -23.46
CA ALA A 252 18.34 -1.38 -24.63
C ALA A 252 17.94 0.08 -24.38
N ALA A 253 17.54 0.37 -23.14
CA ALA A 253 17.23 1.69 -22.61
C ALA A 253 18.49 2.55 -22.40
N GLY A 254 19.70 1.99 -22.50
CA GLY A 254 20.94 2.74 -22.30
C GLY A 254 21.31 2.98 -20.83
N ILE A 255 20.73 2.20 -19.91
CA ILE A 255 20.99 2.31 -18.48
C ILE A 255 22.08 1.29 -18.10
N ASP A 256 23.15 1.75 -17.47
CA ASP A 256 24.30 0.92 -17.04
C ASP A 256 24.55 0.97 -15.52
N PHE A 257 23.58 1.51 -14.78
CA PHE A 257 23.68 1.75 -13.34
C PHE A 257 23.94 0.46 -12.56
N LYS A 258 24.88 0.54 -11.62
CA LYS A 258 25.15 -0.51 -10.63
C LYS A 258 25.07 0.09 -9.25
N HIS A 259 24.16 -0.46 -8.45
CA HIS A 259 24.04 -0.08 -7.05
C HIS A 259 25.19 -0.67 -6.23
N TYR A 260 25.82 0.18 -5.43
CA TYR A 260 26.84 -0.17 -4.46
C TYR A 260 26.27 0.01 -3.06
N ASN A 261 26.08 -1.07 -2.33
CA ASN A 261 25.46 -1.07 -1.01
C ASN A 261 26.44 -0.80 0.15
N GLY A 262 27.69 -0.43 -0.13
CA GLY A 262 28.67 -0.13 0.91
C GLY A 262 29.23 -1.31 1.69
N PHE A 263 28.96 -2.56 1.27
CA PHE A 263 29.34 -3.76 2.02
C PHE A 263 30.84 -3.80 2.37
N SER A 264 31.12 -3.73 3.67
CA SER A 264 32.46 -3.77 4.25
C SER A 264 32.81 -5.10 4.93
N GLY A 265 31.82 -5.99 5.10
CA GLY A 265 31.93 -7.21 5.91
C GLY A 265 31.49 -7.04 7.37
N GLU A 266 31.25 -5.81 7.81
CA GLU A 266 30.84 -5.46 9.18
C GLU A 266 29.31 -5.45 9.39
N TYR A 267 28.53 -5.65 8.32
CA TYR A 267 27.06 -5.73 8.35
C TYR A 267 26.40 -4.50 8.98
N TYR A 268 26.84 -3.30 8.61
CA TYR A 268 26.19 -2.10 9.09
C TYR A 268 24.73 -2.08 8.65
N TYR A 269 23.84 -1.59 9.52
CA TYR A 269 22.39 -1.58 9.29
C TYR A 269 22.02 -1.02 7.90
N VAL A 270 22.68 0.07 7.53
CA VAL A 270 22.53 0.78 6.26
C VAL A 270 22.90 -0.03 5.00
N GLU A 271 23.77 -1.05 5.11
CA GLU A 271 24.20 -1.93 4.00
C GLU A 271 23.09 -2.92 3.56
N THR A 272 22.05 -3.06 4.39
CA THR A 272 20.92 -3.98 4.14
C THR A 272 19.73 -3.33 3.44
N PHE A 273 19.76 -2.01 3.23
CA PHE A 273 18.72 -1.26 2.52
C PHE A 273 19.09 -1.06 1.05
N GLY A 274 18.07 -1.06 0.19
CA GLY A 274 18.21 -0.56 -1.19
C GLY A 274 18.24 0.98 -1.22
N SER A 275 18.60 1.54 -2.36
CA SER A 275 18.63 2.99 -2.57
C SER A 275 17.32 3.55 -3.14
N GLY A 276 17.25 4.88 -3.24
CA GLY A 276 16.16 5.61 -3.88
C GLY A 276 16.32 5.76 -5.40
N ALA A 277 15.18 6.00 -6.04
CA ALA A 277 15.09 6.44 -7.43
C ALA A 277 13.96 7.47 -7.55
N ALA A 278 14.09 8.39 -8.49
CA ALA A 278 13.05 9.36 -8.83
C ALA A 278 12.91 9.50 -10.34
N PHE A 279 11.67 9.68 -10.79
CA PHE A 279 11.38 10.23 -12.10
C PHE A 279 11.12 11.74 -11.94
N LEU A 280 11.72 12.54 -12.80
CA LEU A 280 11.58 14.00 -12.83
C LEU A 280 11.77 14.50 -14.25
N ASP A 281 11.20 15.64 -14.58
CA ASP A 281 11.42 16.34 -15.86
C ASP A 281 12.47 17.43 -15.60
N VAL A 282 13.73 17.17 -15.96
CA VAL A 282 14.87 18.02 -15.57
C VAL A 282 15.03 19.24 -16.48
N ASP A 283 14.59 19.14 -17.73
CA ASP A 283 14.74 20.20 -18.74
C ASP A 283 13.39 20.79 -19.20
N GLY A 284 12.28 20.32 -18.65
CA GLY A 284 10.94 20.84 -18.91
C GLY A 284 10.39 20.43 -20.27
N ASP A 285 10.92 19.38 -20.90
CA ASP A 285 10.47 18.89 -22.20
C ASP A 285 9.18 18.04 -22.14
N GLY A 286 8.72 17.73 -20.92
CA GLY A 286 7.54 16.93 -20.63
C GLY A 286 7.81 15.42 -20.58
N TRP A 287 9.05 14.98 -20.76
CA TRP A 287 9.48 13.59 -20.65
C TRP A 287 10.18 13.36 -19.32
N LEU A 288 9.76 12.31 -18.61
CA LEU A 288 10.37 11.98 -17.33
C LEU A 288 11.75 11.34 -17.54
N ASP A 289 12.76 11.98 -16.99
CA ASP A 289 14.13 11.52 -16.76
C ASP A 289 14.21 10.63 -15.51
N LEU A 290 15.35 9.95 -15.34
CA LEU A 290 15.56 8.99 -14.26
C LEU A 290 16.77 9.36 -13.41
N TYR A 291 16.55 9.62 -12.12
CA TYR A 291 17.60 9.77 -11.12
C TYR A 291 17.73 8.52 -10.25
N LEU A 292 18.94 7.98 -10.14
CA LEU A 292 19.25 6.79 -9.35
C LEU A 292 20.26 7.13 -8.26
N VAL A 293 19.89 6.86 -7.00
CA VAL A 293 20.73 7.09 -5.84
C VAL A 293 21.65 5.89 -5.63
N ASN A 294 22.91 6.14 -5.32
CA ASN A 294 23.91 5.13 -5.03
C ASN A 294 24.34 5.17 -3.57
N GLY A 295 24.86 4.05 -3.06
CA GLY A 295 25.55 4.05 -1.78
C GLY A 295 27.01 4.46 -1.96
N ALA A 296 27.75 4.44 -0.87
CA ALA A 296 29.18 4.73 -0.85
C ALA A 296 29.86 3.85 0.22
N PRO A 297 31.19 3.79 0.27
CA PRO A 297 31.87 3.17 1.41
C PRO A 297 31.58 3.95 2.70
N LEU A 298 31.12 3.24 3.73
CA LEU A 298 30.86 3.83 5.05
C LEU A 298 32.16 4.05 5.84
N ILE A 299 33.06 3.08 5.74
CA ILE A 299 34.38 3.05 6.35
C ILE A 299 35.39 2.44 5.37
N GLY A 300 36.67 2.76 5.52
CA GLY A 300 37.74 2.16 4.73
C GLY A 300 38.00 2.81 3.37
N GLU A 301 38.59 2.05 2.46
CA GLU A 301 39.05 2.54 1.15
C GLU A 301 37.89 2.81 0.20
N ARG A 302 38.04 3.87 -0.61
CA ARG A 302 37.07 4.18 -1.66
C ARG A 302 37.36 3.38 -2.92
N PRO A 303 36.39 2.64 -3.46
CA PRO A 303 36.59 1.90 -4.70
C PRO A 303 36.77 2.86 -5.87
N ASP A 304 37.48 2.36 -6.88
CA ASP A 304 37.69 3.03 -8.16
C ASP A 304 37.00 2.21 -9.26
N PRO A 305 35.97 2.75 -9.95
CA PRO A 305 35.44 4.11 -9.82
C PRO A 305 34.60 4.32 -8.55
N ILE A 306 34.54 5.58 -8.11
CA ILE A 306 33.74 5.97 -6.94
C ILE A 306 32.25 5.75 -7.25
N PRO A 307 31.51 5.03 -6.39
CA PRO A 307 30.07 4.91 -6.49
C PRO A 307 29.41 6.29 -6.48
N THR A 308 28.61 6.55 -7.50
CA THR A 308 28.05 7.87 -7.76
C THR A 308 26.59 7.71 -8.12
N ASN A 309 25.74 8.64 -7.66
CA ASN A 309 24.38 8.79 -8.15
C ASN A 309 24.40 9.03 -9.67
N ARG A 310 23.33 8.66 -10.37
CA ARG A 310 23.24 8.85 -11.82
C ARG A 310 21.97 9.58 -12.21
N LEU A 311 22.10 10.53 -13.14
CA LEU A 311 20.98 11.15 -13.84
C LEU A 311 21.00 10.71 -15.30
N TYR A 312 19.89 10.14 -15.73
CA TYR A 312 19.66 9.64 -17.07
C TYR A 312 18.57 10.47 -17.73
N HIS A 313 18.94 11.26 -18.73
CA HIS A 313 18.01 12.08 -19.50
C HIS A 313 17.27 11.23 -20.53
N ASN A 314 15.95 11.34 -20.59
CA ASN A 314 15.10 10.60 -21.50
C ASN A 314 15.21 11.18 -22.90
N ILE A 315 15.82 10.44 -23.82
CA ILE A 315 15.99 10.85 -25.22
C ILE A 315 14.88 10.29 -26.13
N GLY A 316 13.78 9.85 -25.52
CA GLY A 316 12.60 9.31 -26.20
C GLY A 316 12.70 7.82 -26.51
N THR A 317 11.56 7.23 -26.90
CA THR A 317 11.45 5.80 -27.27
C THR A 317 11.91 4.81 -26.19
N GLY A 318 11.86 5.21 -24.91
CA GLY A 318 12.32 4.41 -23.78
C GLY A 318 13.84 4.30 -23.67
N ARG A 319 14.58 5.21 -24.30
CA ARG A 319 16.05 5.30 -24.22
C ARG A 319 16.46 6.48 -23.37
N PHE A 320 17.59 6.33 -22.70
CA PHE A 320 18.16 7.32 -21.84
C PHE A 320 19.63 7.58 -22.18
N ALA A 321 20.08 8.81 -21.95
CA ALA A 321 21.47 9.22 -22.03
C ALA A 321 21.95 9.58 -20.62
N ASP A 322 23.13 9.09 -20.22
CA ASP A 322 23.74 9.52 -18.96
C ASP A 322 24.21 10.98 -19.07
N VAL A 323 23.60 11.86 -18.29
CA VAL A 323 23.93 13.28 -18.20
C VAL A 323 24.52 13.66 -16.84
N THR A 324 24.84 12.68 -15.99
CA THR A 324 25.29 12.84 -14.61
C THR A 324 26.42 13.86 -14.45
N ALA A 325 27.43 13.78 -15.33
CA ALA A 325 28.58 14.67 -15.27
C ALA A 325 28.26 16.08 -15.78
N ALA A 326 27.35 16.19 -16.76
CA ALA A 326 26.98 17.47 -17.35
C ALA A 326 26.07 18.29 -16.42
N SER A 327 25.13 17.63 -15.73
CA SER A 327 24.21 18.27 -14.78
C SER A 327 24.81 18.49 -13.38
N GLY A 328 25.96 17.88 -13.08
CA GLY A 328 26.54 17.91 -11.74
C GLY A 328 25.77 17.10 -10.70
N ALA A 329 24.79 16.30 -11.11
CA ALA A 329 23.94 15.52 -10.20
C ALA A 329 24.64 14.26 -9.61
N GLY A 330 25.88 14.01 -10.03
CA GLY A 330 26.72 12.88 -9.61
C GLY A 330 27.29 13.00 -8.21
N HIS A 331 26.43 12.95 -7.18
CA HIS A 331 26.90 12.92 -5.79
C HIS A 331 27.47 11.55 -5.39
N THR A 332 28.52 11.56 -4.57
CA THR A 332 29.26 10.36 -4.13
C THR A 332 29.08 10.05 -2.63
N GLY A 333 28.09 10.66 -1.99
CA GLY A 333 27.71 10.35 -0.61
C GLY A 333 26.97 9.02 -0.53
N TYR A 334 26.87 8.43 0.67
CA TYR A 334 26.05 7.24 0.86
C TYR A 334 24.57 7.65 0.85
N GLY A 335 23.93 7.56 -0.32
CA GLY A 335 22.54 7.93 -0.49
C GLY A 335 21.57 6.82 -0.07
N MET A 336 20.43 7.25 0.46
CA MET A 336 19.35 6.38 0.97
C MET A 336 18.07 6.55 0.16
N GLY A 337 17.69 7.79 -0.13
CA GLY A 337 16.47 8.12 -0.84
C GLY A 337 16.59 9.45 -1.56
N CYS A 338 15.64 9.72 -2.44
CA CYS A 338 15.52 11.03 -3.07
C CYS A 338 14.05 11.43 -3.21
N ALA A 339 13.82 12.73 -3.31
CA ALA A 339 12.56 13.33 -3.70
C ALA A 339 12.83 14.40 -4.76
N ALA A 340 11.91 14.53 -5.71
CA ALA A 340 11.96 15.55 -6.76
C ALA A 340 10.76 16.49 -6.59
N ALA A 341 11.00 17.79 -6.54
CA ALA A 341 9.98 18.83 -6.43
C ALA A 341 10.59 20.18 -6.77
N ASP A 342 9.81 21.06 -7.40
CA ASP A 342 10.10 22.50 -7.51
C ASP A 342 9.93 23.13 -6.11
N TYR A 343 11.03 23.28 -5.36
CA TYR A 343 10.94 23.66 -3.94
C TYR A 343 10.84 25.18 -3.74
N ASP A 344 11.32 25.97 -4.70
CA ASP A 344 11.35 27.43 -4.61
C ASP A 344 10.35 28.13 -5.55
N GLY A 345 9.65 27.37 -6.38
CA GLY A 345 8.59 27.84 -7.26
C GLY A 345 9.11 28.51 -8.54
N ASP A 346 10.34 28.22 -8.98
CA ASP A 346 10.90 28.77 -10.21
C ASP A 346 10.49 27.99 -11.47
N GLY A 347 9.85 26.84 -11.29
CA GLY A 347 9.31 26.00 -12.35
C GLY A 347 10.25 24.87 -12.79
N ASP A 348 11.48 24.84 -12.29
CA ASP A 348 12.44 23.78 -12.54
C ASP A 348 12.39 22.74 -11.40
N VAL A 349 12.34 21.45 -11.73
CA VAL A 349 12.22 20.41 -10.70
C VAL A 349 13.57 20.16 -10.03
N ASP A 350 13.66 20.41 -8.72
CA ASP A 350 14.86 20.18 -7.91
C ASP A 350 14.94 18.76 -7.36
N LEU A 351 16.13 18.37 -6.89
CA LEU A 351 16.40 17.06 -6.28
C LEU A 351 16.90 17.17 -4.84
N TYR A 352 16.17 16.56 -3.90
CA TYR A 352 16.64 16.36 -2.54
C TYR A 352 17.06 14.91 -2.31
N VAL A 353 18.29 14.68 -1.85
CA VAL A 353 18.85 13.35 -1.57
C VAL A 353 19.12 13.22 -0.08
N THR A 354 18.58 12.15 0.52
CA THR A 354 18.90 11.77 1.90
C THR A 354 20.12 10.89 1.92
N ASN A 355 21.07 11.20 2.81
CA ASN A 355 22.32 10.46 2.94
C ASN A 355 22.49 9.89 4.34
N VAL A 356 23.34 8.87 4.47
CA VAL A 356 24.00 8.58 5.74
C VAL A 356 25.02 9.69 6.00
N GLY A 357 24.58 10.74 6.68
CA GLY A 357 25.34 11.97 6.87
C GLY A 357 24.59 13.20 6.34
N PRO A 358 25.31 14.24 5.88
CA PRO A 358 24.67 15.45 5.35
C PRO A 358 23.82 15.14 4.12
N ASN A 359 22.57 15.58 4.14
CA ASN A 359 21.69 15.53 2.99
C ASN A 359 22.16 16.54 1.93
N LEU A 360 21.77 16.27 0.68
CA LEU A 360 22.09 17.11 -0.47
C LEU A 360 20.79 17.67 -1.04
N LEU A 361 20.78 18.96 -1.34
CA LEU A 361 19.80 19.60 -2.20
C LEU A 361 20.52 20.03 -3.47
N LEU A 362 20.07 19.52 -4.61
CA LEU A 362 20.48 19.95 -5.94
C LEU A 362 19.38 20.87 -6.45
N ARG A 363 19.70 22.17 -6.53
CA ARG A 363 18.82 23.16 -7.14
C ARG A 363 19.00 23.10 -8.65
N ASN A 364 17.90 22.96 -9.38
CA ASN A 364 17.90 23.01 -10.83
C ASN A 364 17.91 24.48 -11.29
N GLU A 365 18.63 24.77 -12.36
CA GLU A 365 18.74 26.13 -12.94
C GLU A 365 18.54 26.04 -14.47
N GLY A 366 17.56 25.23 -14.88
CA GLY A 366 17.16 25.02 -16.28
C GLY A 366 17.84 23.86 -17.03
N GLY A 367 18.35 22.83 -16.34
CA GLY A 367 18.85 21.57 -16.93
C GLY A 367 20.24 21.11 -16.50
#